data_AF-A0A453QRL2-F1
#
_entry.id   AF-A0A453QRL2-F1
#
_cell.length_a   1.000
_cell.length_b   1.000
_cell.length_c   1.000
_cell.angle_alpha   90.00
_cell.angle_beta   90.00
_cell.angle_gamma   90.00
#
_symmetry.space_group_name_H-M   'P 1'
#
loop_
_entity.id
_entity.type
_entity.pdbx_description
1 polymer ?
#
loop_
_entity_poly.entity_id
_entity_poly.type
_entity_poly.pdbx_seq_one_letter_code
_entity_poly.pdbx_strand_id
1 'polypeptide(L)'
;FSGFAAMLTESQAEAIAKFPEVATVEPNTFHETHTTRSWDFLGLDHNQPAQQPGLLKKAKYGEDVIVGVIDTGIWPESRSFDDKGYGPVPARWKGKCETGEEFNATSCNKKIIGARWYGRGISAELLKGDYKSARDNNGHGTHVASTIAGGEVQGVSYGGLGMGMARGGAPRARLSIYKACWVGGSCSGAAVLAAVDDAIHDGVDVLSLSIGGAGPQFPGTLHAVQRGISVVFSGGNDGPVPQTVGNALPWVTTVAASTIDRSFPTLISLGNKEKLVVRTELSFLLEVCVHCFSFSVIC
;
A
#
# COMPACT_ATOMS: atom_id res chain seq x y z
N PHE A 1 -27.31 5.89 15.84
CA PHE A 1 -25.98 6.46 16.11
C PHE A 1 -26.12 7.98 16.09
N SER A 2 -25.69 8.68 17.15
CA SER A 2 -25.73 10.14 17.25
C SER A 2 -24.38 10.63 17.75
N GLY A 3 -23.50 11.03 16.84
CA GLY A 3 -22.16 11.55 17.13
C GLY A 3 -21.68 12.44 15.99
N PHE A 4 -20.76 13.35 16.28
CA PHE A 4 -20.18 14.28 15.30
C PHE A 4 -18.69 14.48 15.59
N ALA A 5 -17.94 14.86 14.57
CA ALA A 5 -16.54 15.25 14.69
C ALA A 5 -16.44 16.78 14.66
N ALA A 6 -15.59 17.35 15.51
CA ALA A 6 -15.33 18.79 15.55
C ALA A 6 -13.86 19.06 15.86
N MET A 7 -13.32 20.11 15.25
CA MET A 7 -12.01 20.64 15.64
C MET A 7 -12.19 21.50 16.88
N LEU A 8 -11.57 21.08 17.99
CA LEU A 8 -11.71 21.70 19.30
C LEU A 8 -10.32 21.90 19.90
N THR A 9 -10.14 22.99 20.64
CA THR A 9 -9.01 23.09 21.58
C THR A 9 -9.24 22.16 22.77
N GLU A 10 -8.18 21.81 23.49
CA GLU A 10 -8.27 20.93 24.66
C GLU A 10 -9.29 21.43 25.70
N SER A 11 -9.26 22.74 25.98
CA SER A 11 -10.23 23.39 26.86
C SER A 11 -11.68 23.34 26.35
N GLN A 12 -11.89 23.38 25.03
CA GLN A 12 -13.22 23.25 24.42
C GLN A 12 -13.72 21.80 24.49
N ALA A 13 -12.85 20.82 24.28
CA ALA A 13 -13.15 19.40 24.43
C ALA A 13 -13.55 19.07 25.88
N GLU A 14 -12.82 19.58 26.87
CA GLU A 14 -13.15 19.42 28.30
C GLU A 14 -14.49 20.07 28.69
N ALA A 15 -14.81 21.22 28.10
CA ALA A 15 -16.09 21.89 28.34
C ALA A 15 -17.26 21.08 27.77
N ILE A 16 -17.10 20.54 26.56
CA ILE A 16 -18.11 19.73 25.87
C ILE A 16 -18.33 18.39 26.60
N ALA A 17 -17.26 17.78 27.14
CA ALA A 17 -17.33 16.52 27.88
C ALA A 17 -18.18 16.59 29.18
N LYS A 18 -18.50 17.80 29.66
CA LYS A 18 -19.28 18.01 30.90
C LYS A 18 -20.79 18.10 30.66
N PHE A 19 -21.25 18.14 29.41
CA PHE A 19 -22.69 18.22 29.12
C PHE A 19 -23.38 16.87 29.43
N PRO A 20 -24.55 16.87 30.10
CA PRO A 20 -25.28 15.64 30.44
C PRO A 20 -25.61 14.74 29.24
N GLU A 21 -25.74 15.34 28.05
CA GLU A 21 -26.07 14.68 26.80
C GLU A 21 -24.85 14.12 26.05
N VAL A 22 -23.63 14.47 26.49
CA VAL A 22 -22.37 14.04 25.87
C VAL A 22 -21.79 12.86 26.64
N ALA A 23 -21.91 11.67 26.07
CA ALA A 23 -21.47 10.44 26.72
C ALA A 23 -19.94 10.30 26.82
N THR A 24 -19.21 10.71 25.78
CA THR A 24 -17.73 10.65 25.72
C THR A 24 -17.19 11.72 24.77
N VAL A 25 -15.95 12.15 25.02
CA VAL A 25 -15.15 12.99 24.11
C VAL A 25 -13.77 12.36 24.03
N GLU A 26 -13.39 11.87 22.86
CA GLU A 26 -12.10 11.20 22.63
C GLU A 26 -11.24 11.99 21.64
N PRO A 27 -9.92 12.08 21.87
CA PRO A 27 -9.00 12.67 20.91
C PRO A 27 -9.03 11.89 19.59
N ASN A 28 -8.97 12.59 18.45
CA ASN A 28 -8.79 11.95 17.16
C ASN A 28 -7.48 11.12 17.17
N THR A 29 -7.57 9.84 16.84
CA THR A 29 -6.41 8.94 16.77
C THR A 29 -6.23 8.40 15.36
N PHE A 30 -4.98 8.33 14.91
CA PHE A 30 -4.60 7.71 13.64
C PHE A 30 -4.20 6.25 13.86
N HIS A 31 -4.38 5.40 12.85
CA HIS A 31 -4.40 3.94 12.96
C HIS A 31 -3.58 3.28 11.84
N GLU A 32 -2.70 2.29 12.14
CA GLU A 32 -1.74 1.74 11.14
C GLU A 32 -1.25 0.27 11.29
N THR A 33 -0.80 -0.26 10.13
CA THR A 33 0.02 -1.44 9.73
C THR A 33 -0.39 -2.89 10.11
N HIS A 34 -0.67 -3.69 9.07
CA HIS A 34 -1.12 -5.10 9.17
C HIS A 34 -0.11 -6.18 8.75
N THR A 35 1.08 -5.82 8.25
CA THR A 35 2.05 -6.79 7.66
C THR A 35 2.78 -7.68 8.67
N THR A 36 2.69 -7.41 9.98
CA THR A 36 3.31 -8.25 11.03
C THR A 36 2.53 -9.54 11.36
N ARG A 37 1.34 -9.73 10.79
CA ARG A 37 0.52 -10.96 10.94
C ARG A 37 -0.04 -11.47 9.62
N SER A 38 -0.33 -10.59 8.68
CA SER A 38 -1.11 -10.94 7.50
C SER A 38 -0.50 -12.08 6.66
N TRP A 39 0.83 -12.13 6.51
CA TRP A 39 1.50 -13.19 5.76
C TRP A 39 1.45 -14.55 6.45
N ASP A 40 1.55 -14.58 7.78
CA ASP A 40 1.41 -15.80 8.56
C ASP A 40 -0.04 -16.30 8.54
N PHE A 41 -1.01 -15.38 8.58
CA PHE A 41 -2.44 -15.70 8.42
C PHE A 41 -2.74 -16.36 7.06
N LEU A 42 -2.03 -15.97 6.00
CA LEU A 42 -2.11 -16.60 4.68
C LEU A 42 -1.35 -17.93 4.58
N GLY A 43 -0.73 -18.42 5.65
CA GLY A 43 0.10 -19.62 5.65
C GLY A 43 1.44 -19.46 4.92
N LEU A 44 1.84 -18.22 4.61
CA LEU A 44 3.13 -17.87 4.00
C LEU A 44 4.18 -17.62 5.09
N ASP A 45 4.33 -18.61 5.97
CA ASP A 45 5.28 -18.57 7.07
C ASP A 45 6.71 -18.57 6.51
N HIS A 46 7.51 -17.59 6.95
CA HIS A 46 8.90 -17.44 6.57
C HIS A 46 9.78 -18.56 7.13
N ASN A 47 9.43 -19.11 8.30
CA ASN A 47 10.24 -20.07 9.05
C ASN A 47 9.92 -21.54 8.74
N GLN A 48 9.29 -21.83 7.60
CA GLN A 48 8.94 -23.22 7.27
C GLN A 48 10.17 -24.15 7.20
N PRO A 49 10.09 -25.38 7.75
CA PRO A 49 11.19 -26.34 7.73
C PRO A 49 11.71 -26.59 6.32
N ALA A 50 13.02 -26.74 6.16
CA ALA A 50 13.65 -26.99 4.85
C ALA A 50 13.14 -28.26 4.14
N GLN A 51 12.56 -29.18 4.91
CA GLN A 51 12.04 -30.46 4.41
C GLN A 51 10.74 -30.32 3.60
N GLN A 52 10.02 -29.18 3.70
CA GLN A 52 8.91 -28.84 2.81
C GLN A 52 8.96 -27.33 2.47
N PRO A 53 9.63 -26.94 1.37
CA PRO A 53 9.74 -25.53 1.02
C PRO A 53 8.37 -24.99 0.58
N GLY A 54 7.83 -24.07 1.38
CA GLY A 54 6.63 -23.29 1.02
C GLY A 54 6.82 -22.42 -0.22
N LEU A 55 5.73 -21.77 -0.62
CA LEU A 55 5.67 -20.92 -1.82
C LEU A 55 6.80 -19.88 -1.87
N LEU A 56 7.07 -19.19 -0.75
CA LEU A 56 8.13 -18.18 -0.67
C LEU A 56 9.51 -18.74 -1.03
N LYS A 57 9.89 -19.90 -0.46
CA LYS A 57 11.17 -20.53 -0.76
C LYS A 57 11.24 -21.02 -2.21
N LYS A 58 10.16 -21.61 -2.73
CA LYS A 58 10.06 -22.04 -4.14
C LYS A 58 10.20 -20.87 -5.12
N ALA A 59 9.59 -19.73 -4.78
CA ALA A 59 9.67 -18.49 -5.57
C ALA A 59 10.90 -17.64 -5.26
N LYS A 60 11.87 -18.14 -4.46
CA LYS A 60 13.06 -17.40 -4.00
C LYS A 60 12.71 -16.03 -3.42
N TYR A 61 11.59 -15.93 -2.70
CA TYR A 61 11.07 -14.71 -2.09
C TYR A 61 10.83 -13.57 -3.10
N GLY A 62 10.66 -13.90 -4.39
CA GLY A 62 10.49 -12.95 -5.48
C GLY A 62 11.79 -12.35 -6.01
N GLU A 63 12.94 -12.97 -5.74
CA GLU A 63 14.24 -12.48 -6.20
C GLU A 63 14.25 -12.15 -7.71
N ASP A 64 14.72 -10.94 -8.02
CA ASP A 64 14.82 -10.36 -9.37
C ASP A 64 13.49 -10.21 -10.15
N VAL A 65 12.35 -10.43 -9.49
CA VAL A 65 11.04 -9.91 -9.94
C VAL A 65 11.00 -8.41 -9.65
N ILE A 66 10.52 -7.63 -10.60
CA ILE A 66 10.40 -6.17 -10.54
C ILE A 66 8.92 -5.81 -10.46
N VAL A 67 8.50 -5.27 -9.32
CA VAL A 67 7.13 -4.80 -9.13
C VAL A 67 7.08 -3.29 -9.31
N GLY A 68 6.31 -2.83 -10.28
CA GLY A 68 5.96 -1.43 -10.47
C GLY A 68 4.81 -1.04 -9.55
N VAL A 69 4.98 0.04 -8.79
CA VAL A 69 3.96 0.57 -7.88
C VAL A 69 3.56 1.96 -8.34
N ILE A 70 2.30 2.13 -8.76
CA ILE A 70 1.74 3.41 -9.19
C ILE A 70 0.88 3.96 -8.06
N ASP A 71 1.39 4.98 -7.36
CA ASP A 71 0.82 5.44 -6.09
C ASP A 71 1.26 6.88 -5.73
N THR A 72 1.31 7.26 -4.45
CA THR A 72 1.74 8.56 -3.92
C THR A 72 3.25 8.74 -3.79
N GLY A 73 4.04 7.73 -4.17
CA GLY A 73 5.50 7.75 -4.14
C GLY A 73 6.08 6.72 -3.17
N ILE A 74 7.32 6.97 -2.71
CA ILE A 74 7.96 6.16 -1.67
C ILE A 74 8.75 7.02 -0.68
N TRP A 75 8.84 6.55 0.57
CA TRP A 75 9.80 7.04 1.56
C TRP A 75 11.05 6.13 1.59
N PRO A 76 12.10 6.45 0.82
CA PRO A 76 13.20 5.51 0.54
C PRO A 76 14.04 5.18 1.77
N GLU A 77 14.07 6.05 2.79
CA GLU A 77 14.84 5.84 4.03
C GLU A 77 14.20 4.81 4.98
N SER A 78 13.02 4.29 4.67
CA SER A 78 12.38 3.25 5.49
C SER A 78 13.23 1.98 5.53
N ARG A 79 13.37 1.37 6.73
CA ARG A 79 14.07 0.09 6.91
C ARG A 79 13.51 -1.04 6.05
N SER A 80 12.25 -0.95 5.64
CA SER A 80 11.60 -1.90 4.73
C SER A 80 12.22 -1.91 3.33
N PHE A 81 13.01 -0.89 2.98
CA PHE A 81 13.61 -0.76 1.64
C PHE A 81 15.14 -0.84 1.66
N ASP A 82 15.71 -1.37 2.74
CA ASP A 82 17.13 -1.71 2.79
C ASP A 82 17.48 -2.77 1.72
N ASP A 83 18.65 -2.61 1.12
CA ASP A 83 19.09 -3.43 0.00
C ASP A 83 20.26 -4.39 0.36
N LYS A 84 20.48 -4.62 1.65
CA LYS A 84 21.49 -5.55 2.12
C LYS A 84 21.23 -6.97 1.58
N GLY A 85 22.29 -7.56 1.05
CA GLY A 85 22.25 -8.90 0.47
C GLY A 85 21.61 -8.96 -0.93
N TYR A 86 21.30 -7.83 -1.57
CA TYR A 86 20.85 -7.82 -2.96
C TYR A 86 22.04 -7.91 -3.93
N GLY A 87 21.85 -8.72 -4.98
CA GLY A 87 22.73 -8.74 -6.14
C GLY A 87 22.61 -7.46 -6.99
N PRO A 88 23.38 -7.36 -8.09
CA PRO A 88 23.23 -6.26 -9.05
C PRO A 88 21.78 -6.14 -9.54
N VAL A 89 21.40 -4.95 -9.99
CA VAL A 89 20.09 -4.74 -10.62
C VAL A 89 20.01 -5.58 -11.91
N PRO A 90 18.89 -6.27 -12.18
CA PRO A 90 18.76 -7.10 -13.38
C PRO A 90 19.06 -6.31 -14.65
N ALA A 91 19.92 -6.82 -15.54
CA ALA A 91 20.35 -6.12 -16.75
C ALA A 91 19.22 -5.80 -17.74
N ARG A 92 18.07 -6.49 -17.61
CA ARG A 92 16.85 -6.23 -18.39
C ARG A 92 16.11 -4.95 -17.97
N TRP A 93 16.38 -4.45 -16.76
CA TRP A 93 15.76 -3.25 -16.21
C TRP A 93 16.23 -2.01 -16.95
N LYS A 94 15.29 -1.17 -17.40
CA LYS A 94 15.57 0.03 -18.21
C LYS A 94 15.13 1.33 -17.54
N GLY A 95 14.49 1.24 -16.37
CA GLY A 95 14.05 2.41 -15.65
C GLY A 95 15.19 3.23 -15.06
N LYS A 96 14.81 4.41 -14.56
CA LYS A 96 15.74 5.40 -14.02
C LYS A 96 15.35 5.80 -12.60
N CYS A 97 16.30 6.37 -11.87
CA CYS A 97 16.04 7.07 -10.62
C CYS A 97 15.96 8.57 -10.91
N GLU A 98 14.76 9.11 -10.99
CA GLU A 98 14.55 10.54 -11.23
C GLU A 98 14.81 11.35 -9.96
N THR A 99 15.73 12.30 -10.05
CA THR A 99 16.03 13.23 -8.96
C THR A 99 14.98 14.35 -8.91
N GLY A 100 14.70 14.85 -7.73
CA GLY A 100 13.84 16.00 -7.51
C GLY A 100 13.98 16.53 -6.08
N GLU A 101 12.94 17.22 -5.64
CA GLU A 101 12.87 17.77 -4.28
C GLU A 101 13.02 16.66 -3.21
N GLU A 102 14.02 16.81 -2.35
CA GLU A 102 14.39 15.84 -1.31
C GLU A 102 14.53 14.38 -1.78
N PHE A 103 14.82 14.17 -3.07
CA PHE A 103 14.98 12.84 -3.65
C PHE A 103 16.15 12.88 -4.63
N ASN A 104 17.23 12.19 -4.29
CA ASN A 104 18.47 12.26 -5.06
C ASN A 104 18.79 10.89 -5.70
N ALA A 105 19.90 10.81 -6.43
CA ALA A 105 20.28 9.57 -7.11
C ALA A 105 20.51 8.38 -6.15
N THR A 106 20.82 8.65 -4.88
CA THR A 106 21.02 7.63 -3.83
C THR A 106 19.72 7.21 -3.14
N SER A 107 18.61 7.87 -3.43
CA SER A 107 17.27 7.45 -2.98
C SER A 107 16.82 6.15 -3.65
N CYS A 108 17.39 5.81 -4.80
CA CYS A 108 17.31 4.46 -5.36
C CYS A 108 18.54 3.65 -4.96
N ASN A 109 18.32 2.36 -4.74
CA ASN A 109 19.34 1.40 -4.35
C ASN A 109 19.07 0.06 -5.07
N LYS A 110 19.61 -1.05 -4.58
CA LYS A 110 19.33 -2.36 -5.19
C LYS A 110 17.93 -2.88 -4.83
N LYS A 111 17.21 -2.30 -3.88
CA LYS A 111 15.83 -2.65 -3.54
C LYS A 111 14.82 -1.81 -4.34
N ILE A 112 14.91 -0.48 -4.22
CA ILE A 112 14.19 0.50 -5.03
C ILE A 112 15.07 0.81 -6.23
N ILE A 113 14.84 0.12 -7.35
CA ILE A 113 15.72 0.18 -8.52
C ILE A 113 15.33 1.28 -9.52
N GLY A 114 14.16 1.88 -9.33
CA GLY A 114 13.69 2.99 -10.14
C GLY A 114 12.63 3.81 -9.42
N ALA A 115 12.57 5.08 -9.78
CA ALA A 115 11.63 6.03 -9.20
C ALA A 115 11.35 7.15 -10.21
N ARG A 116 10.08 7.41 -10.49
CA ARG A 116 9.58 8.46 -11.38
C ARG A 116 8.39 9.15 -10.72
N TRP A 117 8.07 10.35 -11.20
CA TRP A 117 6.93 11.12 -10.71
C TRP A 117 6.29 11.92 -11.85
N TYR A 118 4.98 12.16 -11.73
CA TYR A 118 4.16 12.71 -12.82
C TYR A 118 3.33 13.91 -12.32
N GLY A 119 3.95 15.11 -12.34
CA GLY A 119 3.30 16.34 -11.87
C GLY A 119 2.62 17.18 -12.96
N ARG A 120 2.68 16.76 -14.24
CA ARG A 120 2.06 17.53 -15.33
C ARG A 120 0.54 17.45 -15.25
N GLY A 121 -0.13 18.60 -15.40
CA GLY A 121 -1.59 18.69 -15.33
C GLY A 121 -2.15 18.70 -13.90
N ILE A 122 -1.28 18.76 -12.89
CA ILE A 122 -1.66 18.95 -11.49
C ILE A 122 -1.63 20.45 -11.17
N SER A 123 -2.61 20.93 -10.40
CA SER A 123 -2.68 22.35 -10.05
C SER A 123 -1.46 22.78 -9.22
N ALA A 124 -1.04 24.03 -9.39
CA ALA A 124 0.11 24.57 -8.65
C ALA A 124 -0.10 24.54 -7.13
N GLU A 125 -1.35 24.62 -6.67
CA GLU A 125 -1.73 24.53 -5.27
C GLU A 125 -1.48 23.12 -4.69
N LEU A 126 -1.92 22.07 -5.39
CA LEU A 126 -1.66 20.68 -4.98
C LEU A 126 -0.16 20.35 -5.00
N LEU A 127 0.56 20.83 -6.03
CA LEU A 127 2.01 20.65 -6.12
C LEU A 127 2.81 21.43 -5.06
N LYS A 128 2.22 22.44 -4.41
CA LYS A 128 2.90 23.21 -3.36
C LYS A 128 2.88 22.48 -2.02
N GLY A 129 1.90 21.62 -1.79
CA GLY A 129 1.77 20.81 -0.57
C GLY A 129 2.53 19.49 -0.61
N ASP A 130 3.32 19.22 -1.65
CA ASP A 130 3.94 17.92 -1.91
C ASP A 130 5.37 18.10 -2.43
N TYR A 131 6.14 17.01 -2.43
CA TYR A 131 7.47 16.95 -3.03
C TYR A 131 7.39 16.81 -4.54
N LYS A 132 8.06 17.69 -5.28
CA LYS A 132 8.28 17.58 -6.73
C LYS A 132 9.35 16.54 -7.04
N SER A 133 9.08 15.31 -6.64
CA SER A 133 9.91 14.13 -6.79
C SER A 133 9.08 12.87 -6.53
N ALA A 134 9.70 11.69 -6.57
CA ALA A 134 9.06 10.44 -6.18
C ALA A 134 8.92 10.24 -4.66
N ARG A 135 9.32 11.22 -3.84
CA ARG A 135 9.16 11.16 -2.38
C ARG A 135 7.67 11.15 -2.00
N ASP A 136 7.32 10.26 -1.10
CA ASP A 136 5.96 10.14 -0.56
C ASP A 136 5.73 11.12 0.59
N ASN A 137 4.76 12.02 0.43
CA ASN A 137 4.29 12.90 1.50
C ASN A 137 2.99 12.40 2.16
N ASN A 138 2.34 11.37 1.57
CA ASN A 138 1.05 10.88 2.03
C ASN A 138 1.18 9.62 2.92
N GLY A 139 2.11 8.73 2.56
CA GLY A 139 2.36 7.47 3.25
C GLY A 139 1.69 6.26 2.58
N HIS A 140 0.64 6.45 1.78
CA HIS A 140 -0.08 5.35 1.12
C HIS A 140 0.84 4.50 0.23
N GLY A 141 1.60 5.14 -0.68
CA GLY A 141 2.53 4.44 -1.57
C GLY A 141 3.64 3.69 -0.82
N THR A 142 4.17 4.30 0.24
CA THR A 142 5.15 3.64 1.14
C THR A 142 4.55 2.40 1.82
N HIS A 143 3.32 2.50 2.31
CA HIS A 143 2.61 1.40 2.94
C HIS A 143 2.32 0.26 1.95
N VAL A 144 1.83 0.58 0.75
CA VAL A 144 1.58 -0.38 -0.33
C VAL A 144 2.89 -1.07 -0.75
N ALA A 145 3.93 -0.30 -1.05
CA ALA A 145 5.23 -0.85 -1.49
C ALA A 145 5.86 -1.77 -0.43
N SER A 146 5.77 -1.42 0.85
CA SER A 146 6.26 -2.27 1.95
C SER A 146 5.40 -3.51 2.18
N THR A 147 4.10 -3.47 1.87
CA THR A 147 3.22 -4.66 1.89
C THR A 147 3.56 -5.61 0.76
N ILE A 148 3.83 -5.10 -0.44
CA ILE A 148 4.21 -5.92 -1.60
C ILE A 148 5.58 -6.57 -1.38
N ALA A 149 6.59 -5.74 -1.11
CA ALA A 149 7.99 -6.17 -1.13
C ALA A 149 8.80 -5.54 0.00
N GLY A 150 8.24 -5.21 1.16
CA GLY A 150 9.06 -4.80 2.30
C GLY A 150 10.06 -5.90 2.69
N GLY A 151 11.32 -5.52 2.94
CA GLY A 151 12.30 -6.37 3.61
C GLY A 151 11.85 -6.72 5.03
N GLU A 152 12.54 -7.67 5.65
CA GLU A 152 12.24 -8.07 7.02
C GLU A 152 12.73 -7.04 8.02
N VAL A 153 11.79 -6.49 8.79
CA VAL A 153 12.08 -5.49 9.81
C VAL A 153 11.54 -5.99 11.15
N GLN A 154 12.46 -6.35 12.05
CA GLN A 154 12.11 -6.82 13.38
C GLN A 154 11.81 -5.68 14.37
N GLY A 155 11.01 -6.00 15.39
CA GLY A 155 10.72 -5.12 16.52
C GLY A 155 9.94 -3.88 16.11
N VAL A 156 9.08 -4.00 15.10
CA VAL A 156 8.23 -2.90 14.65
C VAL A 156 6.85 -3.00 15.29
N SER A 157 6.31 -1.86 15.66
CA SER A 157 4.97 -1.69 16.18
C SER A 157 4.52 -0.26 15.92
N TYR A 158 3.22 -0.03 15.92
CA TYR A 158 2.66 1.32 15.91
C TYR A 158 2.13 1.63 17.31
N GLY A 159 2.82 2.51 18.04
CA GLY A 159 2.46 2.82 19.44
C GLY A 159 2.41 1.60 20.37
N GLY A 160 3.21 0.56 20.09
CA GLY A 160 3.19 -0.72 20.82
C GLY A 160 2.18 -1.75 20.28
N LEU A 161 1.28 -1.36 19.38
CA LEU A 161 0.33 -2.26 18.73
C LEU A 161 0.98 -3.03 17.58
N GLY A 162 0.58 -4.29 17.43
CA GLY A 162 0.98 -5.11 16.30
C GLY A 162 2.46 -5.48 16.29
N MET A 163 3.11 -5.48 17.47
CA MET A 163 4.51 -5.82 17.65
C MET A 163 4.89 -7.12 16.94
N GLY A 164 5.93 -7.07 16.12
CA GLY A 164 6.43 -8.25 15.42
C GLY A 164 7.49 -7.94 14.38
N MET A 165 7.62 -8.85 13.42
CA MET A 165 8.45 -8.65 12.22
C MET A 165 7.53 -8.25 11.06
N ALA A 166 7.72 -7.05 10.51
CA ALA A 166 7.05 -6.67 9.27
C ALA A 166 7.85 -7.21 8.08
N ARG A 167 7.14 -7.65 7.04
CA ARG A 167 7.71 -8.06 5.75
C ARG A 167 6.65 -7.94 4.66
N GLY A 168 7.10 -7.86 3.41
CA GLY A 168 6.24 -7.95 2.25
C GLY A 168 5.93 -9.39 1.85
N GLY A 169 5.08 -9.55 0.84
CA GLY A 169 4.76 -10.85 0.24
C GLY A 169 5.90 -11.44 -0.58
N ALA A 170 6.67 -10.56 -1.22
CA ALA A 170 7.89 -10.91 -1.94
C ALA A 170 9.07 -10.08 -1.38
N PRO A 171 9.61 -10.43 -0.20
CA PRO A 171 10.64 -9.62 0.46
C PRO A 171 11.91 -9.37 -0.37
N ARG A 172 12.20 -10.23 -1.37
CA ARG A 172 13.37 -10.14 -2.26
C ARG A 172 13.06 -9.52 -3.64
N ALA A 173 11.80 -9.18 -3.92
CA ALA A 173 11.44 -8.47 -5.15
C ALA A 173 12.01 -7.05 -5.16
N ARG A 174 12.29 -6.54 -6.36
CA ARG A 174 12.73 -5.17 -6.62
C ARG A 174 11.50 -4.28 -6.81
N LEU A 175 11.60 -3.02 -6.42
CA LEU A 175 10.55 -2.02 -6.55
C LEU A 175 10.94 -0.99 -7.61
N SER A 176 9.99 -0.65 -8.49
CA SER A 176 10.03 0.58 -9.28
C SER A 176 8.82 1.44 -8.95
N ILE A 177 9.07 2.69 -8.59
CA ILE A 177 8.05 3.58 -8.03
C ILE A 177 7.64 4.61 -9.08
N TYR A 178 6.33 4.78 -9.22
CA TYR A 178 5.73 5.71 -10.17
C TYR A 178 4.72 6.59 -9.43
N LYS A 179 5.17 7.76 -8.94
CA LYS A 179 4.30 8.70 -8.24
C LYS A 179 3.35 9.40 -9.22
N ALA A 180 2.11 8.93 -9.29
CA ALA A 180 1.05 9.51 -10.12
C ALA A 180 -0.07 10.16 -9.30
N CYS A 181 -0.07 9.91 -7.99
CA CYS A 181 -1.02 10.46 -7.04
C CYS A 181 -0.35 11.54 -6.18
N TRP A 182 -1.12 12.58 -5.85
CA TRP A 182 -0.64 13.77 -5.14
C TRP A 182 -1.45 13.98 -3.86
N VAL A 183 -1.09 15.02 -3.08
CA VAL A 183 -1.81 15.44 -1.87
C VAL A 183 -3.33 15.35 -2.03
N GLY A 184 -3.97 14.74 -1.03
CA GLY A 184 -5.40 14.39 -1.06
C GLY A 184 -5.71 13.05 -1.73
N GLY A 185 -4.70 12.29 -2.17
CA GLY A 185 -4.86 10.97 -2.78
C GLY A 185 -5.40 11.01 -4.22
N SER A 186 -5.45 12.19 -4.84
CA SER A 186 -5.98 12.36 -6.18
C SER A 186 -4.92 11.99 -7.23
N CYS A 187 -5.32 11.15 -8.19
CA CYS A 187 -4.47 10.70 -9.27
C CYS A 187 -5.08 11.14 -10.60
N SER A 188 -4.33 11.91 -11.39
CA SER A 188 -4.80 12.29 -12.73
C SER A 188 -4.76 11.08 -13.66
N GLY A 189 -5.83 10.84 -14.43
CA GLY A 189 -5.86 9.73 -15.38
C GLY A 189 -4.72 9.79 -16.41
N ALA A 190 -4.32 11.00 -16.83
CA ALA A 190 -3.18 11.19 -17.72
C ALA A 190 -1.83 10.83 -17.06
N ALA A 191 -1.67 11.16 -15.77
CA ALA A 191 -0.47 10.81 -15.01
C ALA A 191 -0.36 9.30 -14.79
N VAL A 192 -1.48 8.63 -14.47
CA VAL A 192 -1.53 7.17 -14.33
C VAL A 192 -1.25 6.49 -15.68
N LEU A 193 -1.80 6.99 -16.79
CA LEU A 193 -1.53 6.41 -18.11
C LEU A 193 -0.06 6.54 -18.50
N ALA A 194 0.55 7.71 -18.26
CA ALA A 194 1.98 7.91 -18.49
C ALA A 194 2.84 6.99 -17.59
N ALA A 195 2.42 6.78 -16.34
CA ALA A 195 3.07 5.87 -15.41
C ALA A 195 3.02 4.40 -15.89
N VAL A 196 1.87 3.95 -16.41
CA VAL A 196 1.73 2.62 -16.98
C VAL A 196 2.62 2.45 -18.21
N ASP A 197 2.66 3.45 -19.10
CA ASP A 197 3.50 3.41 -20.31
C ASP A 197 5.00 3.32 -19.96
N ASP A 198 5.49 4.21 -19.10
CA ASP A 198 6.89 4.16 -18.62
C ASP A 198 7.19 2.83 -17.91
N ALA A 199 6.26 2.28 -17.13
CA ALA A 199 6.48 1.01 -16.46
C ALA A 199 6.61 -0.19 -17.41
N ILE A 200 5.79 -0.21 -18.47
CA ILE A 200 5.91 -1.17 -19.56
C ILE A 200 7.29 -1.08 -20.22
N HIS A 201 7.73 0.13 -20.52
CA HIS A 201 9.00 0.39 -21.20
C HIS A 201 10.23 0.10 -20.33
N ASP A 202 10.11 0.36 -19.03
CA ASP A 202 11.16 0.11 -18.05
C ASP A 202 11.33 -1.40 -17.77
N GLY A 203 10.30 -2.20 -18.06
CA GLY A 203 10.34 -3.66 -18.01
C GLY A 203 9.97 -4.27 -16.66
N VAL A 204 8.93 -3.73 -16.01
CA VAL A 204 8.35 -4.34 -14.80
C VAL A 204 7.67 -5.67 -15.12
N ASP A 205 7.60 -6.59 -14.17
CA ASP A 205 6.92 -7.89 -14.34
C ASP A 205 5.47 -7.87 -13.82
N VAL A 206 5.24 -7.06 -12.79
CA VAL A 206 3.92 -6.89 -12.14
C VAL A 206 3.68 -5.40 -11.92
N LEU A 207 2.47 -4.95 -12.16
CA LEU A 207 1.98 -3.61 -11.85
C LEU A 207 0.94 -3.67 -10.74
N SER A 208 1.18 -2.93 -9.66
CA SER A 208 0.25 -2.73 -8.56
C SER A 208 -0.30 -1.32 -8.56
N LEU A 209 -1.62 -1.19 -8.58
CA LEU A 209 -2.33 0.07 -8.59
C LEU A 209 -3.42 0.07 -7.51
N SER A 210 -3.10 0.59 -6.34
CA SER A 210 -4.04 0.71 -5.22
C SER A 210 -4.84 2.02 -5.32
N ILE A 211 -5.43 2.26 -6.51
CA ILE A 211 -6.16 3.49 -6.86
C ILE A 211 -7.55 3.14 -7.39
N GLY A 212 -8.54 3.95 -7.00
CA GLY A 212 -9.92 3.86 -7.51
C GLY A 212 -10.14 4.77 -8.73
N GLY A 213 -11.33 4.66 -9.33
CA GLY A 213 -11.76 5.58 -10.39
C GLY A 213 -11.10 5.38 -11.76
N ALA A 214 -10.30 4.32 -11.94
CA ALA A 214 -9.91 3.86 -13.28
C ALA A 214 -11.14 3.21 -13.92
N GLY A 215 -11.97 4.05 -14.55
CA GLY A 215 -13.17 3.62 -15.27
C GLY A 215 -12.82 2.69 -16.45
N PRO A 216 -13.84 2.25 -17.22
CA PRO A 216 -13.70 1.29 -18.34
C PRO A 216 -12.79 1.74 -19.50
N GLN A 217 -12.08 2.86 -19.37
CA GLN A 217 -11.28 3.51 -20.40
C GLN A 217 -9.78 3.61 -20.05
N PHE A 218 -9.20 2.65 -19.33
CA PHE A 218 -7.73 2.54 -19.21
C PHE A 218 -7.17 1.50 -20.20
N PRO A 219 -7.09 1.80 -21.51
CA PRO A 219 -6.49 0.89 -22.48
C PRO A 219 -5.00 0.65 -22.19
N GLY A 220 -4.32 1.51 -21.41
CA GLY A 220 -2.92 1.31 -21.05
C GLY A 220 -2.67 -0.01 -20.33
N THR A 221 -3.60 -0.49 -19.49
CA THR A 221 -3.43 -1.74 -18.74
C THR A 221 -3.60 -2.97 -19.64
N LEU A 222 -4.40 -2.87 -20.70
CA LEU A 222 -4.48 -3.91 -21.73
C LEU A 222 -3.13 -4.09 -22.45
N HIS A 223 -2.44 -2.98 -22.76
CA HIS A 223 -1.11 -3.03 -23.37
C HIS A 223 -0.05 -3.65 -22.44
N ALA A 224 -0.15 -3.40 -21.13
CA ALA A 224 0.70 -4.06 -20.14
C ALA A 224 0.50 -5.59 -20.17
N VAL A 225 -0.76 -6.04 -20.10
CA VAL A 225 -1.09 -7.48 -20.12
C VAL A 225 -0.69 -8.15 -21.44
N GLN A 226 -0.87 -7.47 -22.58
CA GLN A 226 -0.42 -7.95 -23.89
C GLN A 226 1.11 -8.15 -23.98
N ARG A 227 1.88 -7.47 -23.13
CA ARG A 227 3.34 -7.63 -23.01
C ARG A 227 3.74 -8.59 -21.88
N GLY A 228 2.79 -9.30 -21.30
CA GLY A 228 3.03 -10.29 -20.24
C GLY A 228 3.19 -9.69 -18.84
N ILE A 229 2.76 -8.45 -18.63
CA ILE A 229 2.82 -7.78 -17.31
C ILE A 229 1.48 -7.99 -16.60
N SER A 230 1.51 -8.65 -15.44
CA SER A 230 0.32 -8.82 -14.62
C SER A 230 -0.08 -7.50 -13.96
N VAL A 231 -1.36 -7.12 -14.05
CA VAL A 231 -1.87 -5.87 -13.47
C VAL A 231 -2.86 -6.18 -12.34
N VAL A 232 -2.63 -5.57 -11.18
CA VAL A 232 -3.44 -5.72 -9.97
C VAL A 232 -4.03 -4.38 -9.56
N PHE A 233 -5.34 -4.35 -9.33
CA PHE A 233 -6.09 -3.19 -8.87
C PHE A 233 -6.86 -3.49 -7.59
N SER A 234 -7.08 -2.45 -6.79
CA SER A 234 -8.08 -2.47 -5.72
C SER A 234 -9.52 -2.47 -6.31
N GLY A 235 -10.45 -3.13 -5.63
CA GLY A 235 -11.86 -3.15 -6.00
C GLY A 235 -12.65 -1.90 -5.59
N GLY A 236 -12.02 -0.98 -4.87
CA GLY A 236 -12.67 0.22 -4.31
C GLY A 236 -13.27 -0.01 -2.92
N ASN A 237 -13.61 1.11 -2.26
CA ASN A 237 -14.05 1.13 -0.86
C ASN A 237 -15.50 1.65 -0.70
N ASP A 238 -16.25 1.76 -1.79
CA ASP A 238 -17.62 2.31 -1.81
C ASP A 238 -18.71 1.29 -1.42
N GLY A 239 -18.31 0.10 -0.96
CA GLY A 239 -19.21 -0.90 -0.40
C GLY A 239 -19.94 -0.41 0.87
N PRO A 240 -20.90 -1.17 1.41
CA PRO A 240 -21.25 -2.55 1.04
C PRO A 240 -22.42 -2.65 0.05
N VAL A 241 -22.92 -1.54 -0.46
CA VAL A 241 -24.03 -1.55 -1.44
C VAL A 241 -23.59 -2.30 -2.71
N PRO A 242 -24.44 -3.14 -3.32
CA PRO A 242 -24.11 -3.81 -4.58
C PRO A 242 -23.69 -2.84 -5.69
N GLN A 243 -22.93 -3.35 -6.67
CA GLN A 243 -22.49 -2.60 -7.87
C GLN A 243 -21.57 -1.40 -7.58
N THR A 244 -20.78 -1.48 -6.52
CA THR A 244 -19.80 -0.45 -6.11
C THR A 244 -18.36 -0.81 -6.48
N VAL A 245 -18.11 -2.03 -6.96
CA VAL A 245 -16.77 -2.48 -7.36
C VAL A 245 -16.27 -1.71 -8.58
N GLY A 246 -15.13 -1.04 -8.41
CA GLY A 246 -14.39 -0.39 -9.50
C GLY A 246 -13.39 -1.31 -10.18
N ASN A 247 -12.70 -0.80 -11.20
CA ASN A 247 -11.56 -1.46 -11.85
C ASN A 247 -11.82 -2.91 -12.34
N ALA A 248 -13.07 -3.26 -12.63
CA ALA A 248 -13.52 -4.61 -12.99
C ALA A 248 -13.26 -4.92 -14.48
N LEU A 249 -11.98 -4.89 -14.90
CA LEU A 249 -11.58 -5.18 -16.27
C LEU A 249 -11.27 -6.68 -16.43
N PRO A 250 -11.68 -7.35 -17.54
CA PRO A 250 -11.48 -8.79 -17.70
C PRO A 250 -10.02 -9.26 -17.72
N TRP A 251 -9.07 -8.36 -18.03
CA TRP A 251 -7.65 -8.66 -18.15
C TRP A 251 -6.82 -8.32 -16.91
N VAL A 252 -7.43 -7.73 -15.87
CA VAL A 252 -6.71 -7.36 -14.62
C VAL A 252 -7.20 -8.20 -13.45
N THR A 253 -6.40 -8.24 -12.39
CA THR A 253 -6.84 -8.81 -11.12
C THR A 253 -7.39 -7.71 -10.23
N THR A 254 -8.71 -7.71 -10.02
CA THR A 254 -9.39 -6.80 -9.09
C THR A 254 -9.49 -7.46 -7.70
N VAL A 255 -8.96 -6.79 -6.67
CA VAL A 255 -8.80 -7.36 -5.32
C VAL A 255 -9.77 -6.71 -4.33
N ALA A 256 -10.53 -7.52 -3.59
CA ALA A 256 -11.40 -7.07 -2.51
C ALA A 256 -10.69 -7.09 -1.15
N ALA A 257 -11.29 -6.42 -0.14
CA ALA A 257 -10.81 -6.43 1.24
C ALA A 257 -11.44 -7.55 2.06
N SER A 258 -10.67 -8.15 2.97
CA SER A 258 -11.19 -8.98 4.05
C SER A 258 -10.47 -8.70 5.36
N THR A 259 -11.08 -9.07 6.48
CA THR A 259 -10.45 -9.03 7.80
C THR A 259 -9.52 -10.23 8.00
N ILE A 260 -8.63 -10.13 8.98
CA ILE A 260 -7.75 -11.22 9.43
C ILE A 260 -8.11 -11.63 10.87
N ASP A 261 -7.46 -12.66 11.37
CA ASP A 261 -7.68 -13.19 12.73
C ASP A 261 -7.23 -12.26 13.86
N ARG A 262 -6.44 -11.22 13.56
CA ARG A 262 -5.99 -10.22 14.52
C ARG A 262 -6.94 -9.03 14.62
N SER A 263 -7.32 -8.71 15.85
CA SER A 263 -8.05 -7.49 16.20
C SER A 263 -7.29 -6.68 17.27
N PHE A 264 -7.52 -5.37 17.31
CA PHE A 264 -6.96 -4.47 18.33
C PHE A 264 -8.08 -3.97 19.24
N PRO A 265 -8.46 -4.71 20.30
CA PRO A 265 -9.49 -4.28 21.22
C PRO A 265 -8.97 -3.18 22.16
N THR A 266 -9.81 -2.19 22.42
CA THR A 266 -9.57 -1.15 23.42
C THR A 266 -10.48 -1.40 24.61
N LEU A 267 -9.89 -1.46 25.81
CA LEU A 267 -10.65 -1.62 27.05
C LEU A 267 -11.07 -0.24 27.56
N ILE A 268 -12.37 0.03 27.58
CA ILE A 268 -12.95 1.24 28.15
C ILE A 268 -13.46 0.91 29.56
N SER A 269 -13.04 1.69 30.56
CA SER A 269 -13.54 1.59 31.93
C SER A 269 -14.47 2.76 32.22
N LEU A 270 -15.73 2.47 32.51
CA LEU A 270 -16.75 3.47 32.87
C LEU A 270 -16.60 3.93 34.33
N GLY A 271 -17.21 5.06 34.69
CA GLY A 271 -17.20 5.60 36.05
C GLY A 271 -17.84 4.69 37.11
N ASN A 272 -18.73 3.79 36.68
CA ASN A 272 -19.33 2.74 37.52
C ASN A 272 -18.43 1.48 37.67
N LYS A 273 -17.18 1.53 37.16
CA LYS A 273 -16.19 0.42 37.12
C LYS A 273 -16.55 -0.74 36.17
N GLU A 274 -17.60 -0.60 35.38
CA GLU A 274 -17.89 -1.53 34.30
C GLU A 274 -16.83 -1.40 33.20
N LYS A 275 -16.48 -2.53 32.59
CA LYS A 275 -15.45 -2.61 31.56
C LYS A 275 -16.08 -3.05 30.25
N LEU A 276 -15.93 -2.24 29.21
CA LEU A 276 -16.38 -2.53 27.86
C LEU A 276 -15.15 -2.81 26.99
N VAL A 277 -15.21 -3.89 26.22
CA VAL A 277 -14.19 -4.16 25.19
C VAL A 277 -14.75 -3.65 23.88
N VAL A 278 -14.21 -2.52 23.42
CA VAL A 278 -14.59 -1.93 22.15
C VAL A 278 -13.62 -2.41 21.09
N ARG A 279 -14.16 -2.81 19.95
CA ARG A 279 -13.37 -3.07 18.76
C ARG A 279 -13.38 -1.80 17.93
N THR A 280 -12.22 -1.17 17.78
CA THR A 280 -12.05 -0.19 16.72
C THR A 280 -11.95 -0.97 15.42
N GLU A 281 -12.89 -0.79 14.49
CA GLU A 281 -12.80 -1.42 13.17
C GLU A 281 -11.65 -0.80 12.39
N LEU A 282 -10.52 -1.51 12.43
CA LEU A 282 -9.35 -1.28 11.60
C LEU A 282 -9.53 -2.08 10.31
N SER A 283 -10.16 -1.47 9.31
CA SER A 283 -10.24 -2.00 7.96
C SER A 283 -8.92 -1.68 7.23
N PHE A 284 -7.97 -2.61 7.22
CA PHE A 284 -6.83 -2.53 6.29
C PHE A 284 -6.81 -3.77 5.40
N LEU A 285 -6.91 -3.47 4.11
CA LEU A 285 -6.88 -4.39 2.99
C LEU A 285 -5.59 -5.21 2.99
N LEU A 286 -5.75 -6.53 2.95
CA LEU A 286 -4.70 -7.40 2.45
C LEU A 286 -4.83 -7.47 0.93
N GLU A 287 -4.26 -6.49 0.22
CA GLU A 287 -4.15 -6.57 -1.24
C GLU A 287 -3.03 -7.55 -1.61
N VAL A 288 -3.34 -8.84 -1.52
CA VAL A 288 -2.42 -9.89 -1.94
C VAL A 288 -3.20 -10.96 -2.68
N CYS A 289 -3.00 -11.03 -3.99
CA CYS A 289 -3.42 -12.18 -4.77
C CYS A 289 -2.48 -13.36 -4.44
N VAL A 290 -2.89 -14.23 -3.52
CA VAL A 290 -2.12 -15.42 -3.09
C VAL A 290 -2.21 -16.57 -4.11
N HIS A 291 -3.08 -16.46 -5.11
CA HIS A 291 -3.25 -17.47 -6.16
C HIS A 291 -2.99 -16.88 -7.55
N CYS A 292 -1.74 -16.51 -7.82
CA CYS A 292 -1.26 -16.21 -9.17
C CYS A 292 -0.65 -17.47 -9.79
N PHE A 293 -1.46 -18.51 -10.00
CA PHE A 293 -1.12 -19.63 -10.89
C PHE A 293 -2.35 -20.00 -11.73
N SER A 294 -2.29 -19.59 -13.01
CA SER A 294 -2.90 -20.16 -14.22
C SER A 294 -4.33 -20.70 -14.14
N PHE A 295 -5.23 -20.16 -14.97
CA PHE A 295 -5.70 -20.84 -16.19
C PHE A 295 -6.56 -19.87 -17.02
N SER A 296 -6.18 -19.67 -18.28
CA SER A 296 -7.08 -19.15 -19.31
C SER A 296 -8.22 -20.13 -19.53
N VAL A 297 -9.45 -19.64 -19.56
CA VAL A 297 -10.50 -20.20 -20.42
C VAL A 297 -11.14 -19.04 -21.17
N ILE A 298 -10.86 -19.01 -22.46
CA ILE A 298 -11.51 -18.16 -23.45
C ILE A 298 -12.91 -18.73 -23.69
N CYS A 299 -13.91 -17.86 -23.68
CA CYS A 299 -15.03 -17.92 -24.62
C CYS A 299 -15.13 -16.54 -25.28
#